data_AF-A0AA44XUZ3-F1
#
_entry.id   AF-A0AA44XUZ3-F1
#
_cell.length_a   1.000
_cell.length_b   1.000
_cell.length_c   1.000
_cell.angle_alpha   90.00
_cell.angle_beta   90.00
_cell.angle_gamma   90.00
#
_symmetry.space_group_name_H-M   'P 1'
#
loop_
_entity.id
_entity.type
_entity.pdbx_description
1 polymer ?
#
loop_
_entity_poly.entity_id
_entity_poly.type
_entity_poly.pdbx_seq_one_letter_code
_entity_poly.pdbx_strand_id
1 'polypeptide(L)'
;MASSERRVTLTDAPPEFDGAALQLRFVIDVDGKPQTAAISVEALEDHFGARSALEADLRDAFERGRVRIQAACAELLANGEGVVELHSGYFRVRETVVGEAARAGLERAPVVSDALHRAATAGVAAWR
;
A
#
# COMPACT_ATOMS: atom_id res chain seq x y z
N MET A 1 0.26 -8.70 25.04
CA MET A 1 -1.16 -8.45 24.71
C MET A 1 -1.31 -8.72 23.24
N ALA A 2 -2.21 -9.61 22.83
CA ALA A 2 -2.43 -9.86 21.40
C ALA A 2 -3.01 -8.58 20.81
N SER A 3 -2.25 -7.87 19.97
CA SER A 3 -2.80 -6.80 19.15
C SER A 3 -3.76 -7.48 18.20
N SER A 4 -5.07 -7.35 18.44
CA SER A 4 -6.05 -7.88 17.51
C SER A 4 -5.89 -7.10 16.23
N GLU A 5 -5.38 -7.73 15.17
CA GLU A 5 -5.33 -7.14 13.84
C GLU A 5 -6.77 -6.80 13.44
N ARG A 6 -7.10 -5.51 13.34
CA ARG A 6 -8.44 -5.09 12.91
C ARG A 6 -8.62 -5.52 11.46
N ARG A 7 -9.67 -6.31 11.20
CA ARG A 7 -10.05 -6.69 9.83
C ARG A 7 -10.73 -5.50 9.18
N VAL A 8 -10.16 -5.04 8.07
CA VAL A 8 -10.73 -3.96 7.27
C VAL A 8 -11.08 -4.47 5.88
N THR A 9 -12.32 -4.25 5.46
CA THR A 9 -12.79 -4.56 4.09
C THR A 9 -13.54 -3.38 3.50
N LEU A 10 -13.31 -3.05 2.24
CA LEU A 10 -14.15 -2.08 1.54
C LEU A 10 -15.51 -2.71 1.23
N THR A 11 -16.59 -1.97 1.49
CA THR A 11 -17.93 -2.40 1.11
C THR A 11 -18.21 -2.10 -0.36
N ASP A 12 -19.13 -2.84 -0.98
CA ASP A 12 -19.54 -2.64 -2.38
C ASP A 12 -20.51 -1.48 -2.58
N ALA A 13 -20.80 -0.71 -1.52
CA ALA A 13 -21.56 0.53 -1.65
C ALA A 13 -20.76 1.52 -2.52
N PRO A 14 -21.39 2.17 -3.52
CA PRO A 14 -20.70 3.12 -4.38
C PRO A 14 -20.20 4.32 -3.56
N PRO A 15 -18.98 4.82 -3.82
CA PRO A 15 -18.50 6.02 -3.15
C PRO A 15 -19.29 7.26 -3.60
N GLU A 16 -19.50 8.18 -2.67
CA GLU A 16 -20.21 9.44 -2.91
C GLU A 16 -19.21 10.59 -3.04
N PHE A 17 -19.37 11.42 -4.06
CA PHE A 17 -18.58 12.63 -4.20
C PHE A 17 -19.10 13.75 -3.30
N ASP A 18 -18.25 14.22 -2.40
CA ASP A 18 -18.43 15.44 -1.61
C ASP A 18 -17.66 16.58 -2.29
N GLY A 19 -18.37 17.35 -3.11
CA GLY A 19 -17.79 18.48 -3.84
C GLY A 19 -17.40 19.68 -2.96
N ALA A 20 -17.91 19.76 -1.73
CA ALA A 20 -17.53 20.82 -0.80
C ALA A 20 -16.18 20.51 -0.13
N ALA A 21 -15.95 19.23 0.19
CA ALA A 21 -14.69 18.76 0.76
C ALA A 21 -13.65 18.34 -0.30
N LEU A 22 -14.05 18.22 -1.57
CA LEU A 22 -13.25 17.64 -2.66
C LEU A 22 -12.75 16.24 -2.30
N GLN A 23 -13.67 15.37 -1.90
CA GLN A 23 -13.38 13.99 -1.48
C GLN A 23 -14.40 12.99 -2.06
N LEU A 24 -13.97 11.74 -2.29
CA LEU A 24 -14.88 10.60 -2.37
C LEU A 24 -15.04 9.98 -0.97
N ARG A 25 -16.27 9.88 -0.49
CA ARG A 25 -16.64 9.20 0.75
C ARG A 25 -17.07 7.77 0.44
N PHE A 26 -16.57 6.81 1.20
CA PHE A 26 -16.86 5.39 1.03
C PHE A 26 -17.00 4.70 2.38
N VAL A 27 -17.57 3.50 2.36
CA VAL A 27 -17.78 2.70 3.58
C VAL A 27 -16.81 1.53 3.62
N ILE A 28 -16.12 1.41 4.75
CA ILE A 28 -15.32 0.25 5.12
C ILE A 28 -16.02 -0.49 6.26
N ASP A 29 -15.92 -1.80 6.27
CA ASP A 29 -16.24 -2.62 7.43
C ASP A 29 -14.96 -2.85 8.24
N VAL A 30 -15.02 -2.48 9.53
CA VAL A 30 -13.95 -2.66 10.51
C VAL A 30 -14.46 -3.60 11.57
N ASP A 31 -13.96 -4.84 11.57
CA ASP A 31 -14.37 -5.89 12.51
C ASP A 31 -15.91 -6.08 12.59
N GLY A 32 -16.60 -6.03 11.45
CA GLY A 32 -18.05 -6.18 11.35
C GLY A 32 -18.84 -4.88 11.60
N LYS A 33 -18.16 -3.73 11.72
CA LYS A 33 -18.80 -2.43 11.95
C LYS A 33 -18.56 -1.51 10.75
N PRO A 34 -19.62 -0.98 10.11
CA PRO A 34 -19.45 -0.01 9.03
C PRO A 34 -18.91 1.32 9.58
N GLN A 35 -17.92 1.87 8.89
CA GLN A 35 -17.31 3.15 9.17
C GLN A 35 -17.10 3.93 7.87
N THR A 36 -17.40 5.23 7.89
CA THR A 36 -17.12 6.12 6.77
C THR A 36 -15.64 6.47 6.71
N ALA A 37 -15.07 6.37 5.52
CA ALA A 37 -13.74 6.82 5.16
C ALA A 37 -13.84 7.81 3.99
N ALA A 38 -12.80 8.60 3.77
CA ALA A 38 -12.71 9.53 2.66
C ALA A 38 -11.33 9.45 1.99
N ILE A 39 -11.30 9.73 0.68
CA ILE A 39 -10.08 9.92 -0.09
C ILE A 39 -10.19 11.22 -0.89
N SER A 40 -9.15 12.04 -0.86
CA SER A 40 -9.17 13.34 -1.54
C SER A 40 -9.08 13.19 -3.06
N VAL A 41 -9.65 14.16 -3.78
CA VAL A 41 -9.54 14.24 -5.25
C VAL A 41 -8.09 14.25 -5.69
N GLU A 42 -7.22 15.01 -5.02
CA GLU A 42 -5.80 15.09 -5.38
C GLU A 42 -5.11 13.74 -5.21
N ALA A 43 -5.48 12.95 -4.20
CA ALA A 43 -4.94 11.61 -4.02
C ALA A 43 -5.32 10.69 -5.18
N LEU A 44 -6.58 10.75 -5.62
CA LEU A 44 -7.10 9.97 -6.75
C LEU A 44 -6.41 10.34 -8.07
N GLU A 45 -6.14 11.61 -8.30
CA GLU A 45 -5.41 12.10 -9.47
C GLU A 45 -3.94 11.67 -9.43
N ASP A 46 -3.24 11.98 -8.34
CA ASP A 46 -1.79 11.77 -8.22
C ASP A 46 -1.39 10.28 -8.19
N HIS A 47 -2.21 9.43 -7.56
CA HIS A 47 -1.80 8.06 -7.21
C HIS A 47 -2.66 6.95 -7.81
N PHE A 48 -3.87 7.27 -8.28
CA PHE A 48 -4.82 6.28 -8.80
C PHE A 48 -5.26 6.57 -10.25
N GLY A 49 -4.70 7.64 -10.84
CA GLY A 49 -4.85 7.98 -12.24
C GLY A 49 -6.24 8.49 -12.60
N ALA A 50 -6.92 9.19 -11.70
CA ALA A 50 -8.11 9.96 -12.09
C ALA A 50 -7.71 10.97 -13.19
N ARG A 51 -8.48 11.01 -14.27
CA ARG A 51 -8.19 11.86 -15.43
C ARG A 51 -8.65 13.30 -15.23
N SER A 52 -9.58 13.51 -14.31
CA SER A 52 -10.14 14.80 -13.93
C SER A 52 -10.84 14.70 -12.58
N ALA A 53 -11.20 15.86 -12.02
CA ALA A 53 -12.07 15.98 -10.84
C ALA A 53 -13.56 15.71 -11.11
N LEU A 54 -13.93 15.15 -12.27
CA LEU A 54 -15.29 14.71 -12.54
C LEU A 54 -15.59 13.40 -11.80
N GLU A 55 -16.76 13.32 -11.16
CA GLU A 55 -17.15 12.19 -10.32
C GLU A 55 -16.97 10.82 -10.99
N ALA A 56 -17.28 10.69 -12.28
CA ALA A 56 -17.08 9.43 -13.01
C ALA A 56 -15.60 9.00 -13.08
N ASP A 57 -14.69 9.94 -13.40
CA ASP A 57 -13.25 9.64 -13.45
C ASP A 57 -12.68 9.31 -12.06
N LEU A 58 -13.20 9.96 -11.02
CA LEU A 58 -12.84 9.70 -9.63
C LEU A 58 -13.28 8.31 -9.18
N ARG A 59 -14.53 7.91 -9.49
CA ARG A 59 -15.06 6.57 -9.20
C ARG A 59 -14.27 5.49 -9.94
N ASP A 60 -13.95 5.71 -11.21
CA ASP A 60 -13.13 4.78 -11.99
C ASP A 60 -11.72 4.62 -11.39
N ALA A 61 -11.11 5.71 -10.91
CA ALA A 61 -9.81 5.66 -10.23
C ALA A 61 -9.88 4.93 -8.88
N PHE A 62 -10.93 5.19 -8.11
CA PHE A 62 -11.20 4.49 -6.85
C PHE A 62 -11.31 2.98 -7.07
N GLU A 63 -12.08 2.53 -8.07
CA GLU A 63 -12.23 1.10 -8.34
C GLU A 63 -10.92 0.44 -8.80
N ARG A 64 -10.10 1.11 -9.63
CA ARG A 64 -8.76 0.60 -9.96
C ARG A 64 -7.86 0.51 -8.73
N GLY A 65 -8.03 1.43 -7.78
CA GLY A 65 -7.23 1.55 -6.55
C GLY A 65 -7.72 0.73 -5.36
N ARG A 66 -8.87 0.06 -5.47
CA ARG A 66 -9.66 -0.49 -4.34
C ARG A 66 -8.84 -1.27 -3.32
N VAL A 67 -7.98 -2.19 -3.80
CA VAL A 67 -7.11 -3.02 -2.94
C VAL A 67 -6.10 -2.18 -2.17
N ARG A 68 -5.47 -1.20 -2.82
CA ARG A 68 -4.45 -0.35 -2.21
C ARG A 68 -5.06 0.67 -1.25
N ILE A 69 -6.25 1.16 -1.58
CA ILE A 69 -7.06 2.03 -0.70
C ILE A 69 -7.45 1.26 0.57
N GLN A 70 -7.91 0.00 0.45
CA GLN A 70 -8.23 -0.85 1.61
C GLN A 70 -7.02 -1.05 2.53
N ALA A 71 -5.86 -1.36 1.94
CA ALA A 71 -4.62 -1.54 2.71
C ALA A 71 -4.24 -0.25 3.46
N ALA A 72 -4.38 0.92 2.82
CA ALA A 72 -4.14 2.20 3.47
C ALA A 72 -5.09 2.46 4.65
N CYS A 73 -6.38 2.12 4.51
CA CYS A 73 -7.34 2.20 5.62
C CYS A 73 -6.93 1.28 6.77
N ALA A 74 -6.55 0.03 6.49
CA ALA A 74 -6.11 -0.93 7.50
C ALA A 74 -4.87 -0.43 8.27
N GLU A 75 -3.89 0.14 7.56
CA GLU A 75 -2.69 0.70 8.17
C GLU A 75 -2.98 1.92 9.04
N LEU A 76 -3.81 2.86 8.59
CA LEU A 76 -4.18 4.02 9.40
C LEU A 76 -4.91 3.60 10.68
N LEU A 77 -5.83 2.64 10.56
CA LEU A 77 -6.55 2.10 11.71
C LEU A 77 -5.61 1.33 12.64
N ALA A 78 -4.63 0.57 12.14
CA ALA A 78 -3.67 -0.10 13.01
C ALA A 78 -2.88 0.86 13.91
N ASN A 79 -2.66 2.11 13.44
CA ASN A 79 -1.87 3.12 14.14
C ASN A 79 -2.68 4.07 15.05
N GLY A 80 -4.02 3.95 15.11
CA GLY A 80 -4.86 4.81 15.97
C GLY A 80 -6.36 4.49 15.93
N GLU A 81 -7.16 5.24 16.69
CA GLU A 81 -8.62 5.25 16.58
C GLU A 81 -9.04 6.55 15.92
N GLY A 82 -9.70 6.51 14.76
CA GLY A 82 -10.08 7.75 14.10
C GLY A 82 -10.74 7.60 12.73
N VAL A 83 -11.20 8.75 12.24
CA VAL A 83 -11.71 8.95 10.87
C VAL A 83 -10.58 8.65 9.89
N VAL A 84 -10.86 7.87 8.86
CA VAL A 84 -9.88 7.49 7.84
C VAL A 84 -10.00 8.47 6.69
N GLU A 85 -9.08 9.44 6.63
CA GLU A 85 -8.95 10.36 5.50
C GLU A 85 -7.62 10.12 4.77
N LEU A 86 -7.72 9.75 3.51
CA LEU A 86 -6.58 9.44 2.64
C LEU A 86 -6.26 10.66 1.76
N HIS A 87 -5.10 11.26 1.98
CA HIS A 87 -4.60 12.38 1.20
C HIS A 87 -3.37 11.98 0.36
N SER A 88 -3.07 12.73 -0.69
CA SER A 88 -1.89 12.52 -1.55
C SER A 88 -0.58 12.41 -0.74
N GLY A 89 -0.41 13.25 0.30
CA GLY A 89 0.78 13.23 1.16
C GLY A 89 1.04 11.87 1.83
N TYR A 90 -0.01 11.15 2.25
CA TYR A 90 0.12 9.81 2.84
C TYR A 90 0.73 8.83 1.83
N PHE A 91 0.25 8.85 0.58
CA PHE A 91 0.73 7.96 -0.47
C PHE A 91 2.14 8.28 -0.94
N ARG A 92 2.53 9.56 -1.01
CA ARG A 92 3.91 9.96 -1.34
C ARG A 92 4.92 9.43 -0.34
N VAL A 93 4.65 9.56 0.96
CA VAL A 93 5.53 9.02 2.02
C VAL A 93 5.61 7.49 1.92
N ARG A 94 4.47 6.83 1.70
CA ARG A 94 4.39 5.37 1.57
C ARG A 94 5.19 4.85 0.37
N GLU A 95 5.05 5.49 -0.78
CA GLU A 95 5.78 5.16 -2.01
C GLU A 95 7.29 5.41 -1.87
N THR A 96 7.67 6.45 -1.14
CA THR A 96 9.09 6.75 -0.85
C THR A 96 9.70 5.66 0.01
N VAL A 97 9.06 5.30 1.13
CA VAL A 97 9.54 4.24 2.04
C VAL A 97 9.61 2.88 1.35
N VAL A 98 8.60 2.53 0.54
CA VAL A 98 8.62 1.29 -0.25
C VAL A 98 9.73 1.32 -1.30
N GLY A 99 9.93 2.46 -1.96
CA GLY A 99 11.01 2.65 -2.93
C GLY A 99 12.41 2.57 -2.30
N GLU A 100 12.60 3.13 -1.10
CA GLU A 100 13.85 3.03 -0.33
C GLU A 100 14.09 1.60 0.15
N ALA A 101 13.07 0.93 0.70
CA ALA A 101 13.18 -0.47 1.12
C ALA A 101 13.47 -1.41 -0.07
N ALA A 102 12.85 -1.19 -1.23
CA ALA A 102 13.11 -1.95 -2.45
C ALA A 102 14.54 -1.75 -2.96
N ARG A 103 15.06 -0.51 -2.90
CA ARG A 103 16.46 -0.21 -3.24
C ARG A 103 17.44 -0.88 -2.29
N ALA A 104 17.22 -0.75 -0.97
CA ALA A 104 18.05 -1.41 0.02
C ALA A 104 18.02 -2.94 -0.13
N GLY A 105 16.87 -3.54 -0.45
CA GLY A 105 16.73 -4.97 -0.71
C GLY A 105 17.52 -5.45 -1.94
N LEU A 106 17.59 -4.64 -3.00
CA LEU A 106 18.42 -4.92 -4.18
C LEU A 106 19.93 -4.81 -3.84
N GLU A 107 20.32 -3.84 -3.01
CA GLU A 107 21.71 -3.62 -2.59
C GLU A 107 22.23 -4.69 -1.61
N ARG A 108 21.33 -5.42 -0.92
CA ARG A 108 21.70 -6.50 0.01
C ARG A 108 21.74 -7.90 -0.62
N ALA A 109 21.53 -8.04 -1.94
CA ALA A 109 21.72 -9.33 -2.60
C ALA A 109 23.21 -9.74 -2.55
N PRO A 110 23.58 -10.90 -1.98
CA PRO A 110 24.96 -11.35 -2.04
C PRO A 110 25.29 -11.64 -3.49
N VAL A 111 26.29 -10.95 -4.04
CA VAL A 111 26.92 -11.34 -5.30
C VAL A 111 27.32 -12.81 -5.19
N VAL A 112 26.72 -13.67 -6.02
CA VAL A 112 26.91 -15.13 -6.02
C VAL A 112 28.28 -15.53 -6.60
N SER A 113 29.30 -14.69 -6.40
CA SER A 113 30.61 -14.81 -7.03
C SER A 113 31.72 -14.69 -5.98
N ASP A 114 31.72 -15.59 -5.00
CA ASP A 114 32.91 -15.83 -4.17
C ASP A 114 32.95 -17.22 -3.48
N ALA A 115 31.83 -17.97 -3.53
CA ALA A 115 31.75 -19.31 -2.94
C ALA A 115 32.33 -20.43 -3.82
N LEU A 116 32.69 -20.16 -5.09
CA LEU A 116 33.23 -21.18 -6.00
C LEU A 116 34.76 -21.18 -6.16
N HIS A 117 35.49 -20.24 -5.54
CA HIS A 117 36.96 -20.23 -5.66
C HIS A 117 37.71 -20.88 -4.47
N ARG A 118 37.06 -21.10 -3.31
CA ARG A 118 37.73 -21.70 -2.12
C ARG A 118 37.48 -23.20 -1.92
N ALA A 119 36.79 -23.88 -2.83
CA ALA A 119 36.56 -25.33 -2.76
C ALA A 119 37.43 -26.17 -3.72
N ALA A 120 38.47 -25.59 -4.35
CA ALA A 120 39.24 -26.24 -5.41
C ALA A 120 40.73 -26.54 -5.10
N THR A 121 41.19 -26.46 -3.84
CA THR A 121 42.60 -26.79 -3.47
C THR A 121 42.77 -27.87 -2.40
N ALA A 122 41.72 -28.62 -2.08
CA ALA A 122 41.83 -29.79 -1.18
C ALA A 122 41.27 -31.04 -1.87
N GLY A 123 42.07 -31.68 -2.73
CA GLY A 123 41.65 -32.95 -3.29
C GLY A 123 42.38 -33.49 -4.52
N VAL A 124 43.72 -33.46 -4.57
CA VAL A 124 44.47 -34.36 -5.47
C VAL A 124 45.79 -34.78 -4.81
N ALA A 125 45.74 -35.81 -3.95
CA ALA A 125 46.90 -36.62 -3.58
C ALA A 125 46.42 -37.96 -3.01
N ALA A 126 45.82 -38.80 -3.85
CA ALA A 126 45.53 -40.19 -3.50
C ALA A 126 45.27 -41.05 -4.73
N TRP A 127 46.19 -41.11 -5.71
CA TRP A 127 46.26 -42.25 -6.63
C TRP A 127 47.72 -42.50 -7.05
N ARG A 128 48.19 -43.71 -6.69
CA ARG A 128 49.47 -44.39 -6.94
C ARG A 128 50.65 -44.06 -6.05
#